data_AF-A0A0P7KW55-F1
#
_entry.id   AF-A0A0P7KW55-F1
#
_cell.length_a   1.000
_cell.length_b   1.000
_cell.length_c   1.000
_cell.angle_alpha   90.00
_cell.angle_beta   90.00
_cell.angle_gamma   90.00
#
_symmetry.space_group_name_H-M   'P 1'
#
loop_
_entity.id
_entity.type
_entity.pdbx_description
1 polymer ?
#
loop_
_entity_poly.entity_id
_entity_poly.type
_entity_poly.pdbx_seq_one_letter_code
_entity_poly.pdbx_strand_id
1 'polypeptide(L)'
;MGKLPCEGCKGLCCGPVPITENELKNIKKRLKSMPTKLRIELKNQQRFVGTCIFYDMQKDRCGIHSARPEICRMFGYYQELVCFRNPVVATKTMKTSTFEKHIGILSIDYMWKDFD
;
A
#
# COMPACT_ATOMS: atom_id res chain seq x y z
N MET A 1 7.45 13.31 7.80
CA MET A 1 7.17 12.06 7.06
C MET A 1 8.37 11.80 6.16
N GLY A 2 9.00 10.62 6.24
CA GLY A 2 10.15 10.27 5.39
C GLY A 2 9.72 9.93 3.96
N LYS A 3 10.64 10.07 3.01
CA LYS A 3 10.45 9.72 1.60
C LYS A 3 10.05 8.25 1.45
N LEU A 4 9.03 7.96 0.66
CA LEU A 4 8.64 6.57 0.42
C LEU A 4 9.60 5.91 -0.57
N PRO A 5 9.93 4.61 -0.41
CA PRO A 5 10.71 3.89 -1.42
C PRO A 5 10.03 3.85 -2.81
N CYS A 6 8.70 4.01 -2.85
CA CYS A 6 7.93 4.09 -4.08
C CYS A 6 7.75 5.50 -4.65
N GLU A 7 8.22 6.55 -3.95
CA GLU A 7 8.19 7.91 -4.46
C GLU A 7 9.11 8.03 -5.69
N GLY A 8 8.61 8.66 -6.74
CA GLY A 8 9.23 8.77 -8.06
C GLY A 8 8.91 7.60 -8.99
N CYS A 9 8.17 6.58 -8.54
CA CYS A 9 7.72 5.46 -9.38
C CYS A 9 6.25 5.60 -9.82
N LYS A 10 5.51 6.61 -9.33
CA LYS A 10 4.07 6.76 -9.58
C LYS A 10 3.27 5.49 -9.27
N GLY A 11 3.69 4.72 -8.27
CA GLY A 11 2.97 3.53 -7.82
C GLY A 11 3.02 2.32 -8.77
N LEU A 12 3.85 2.35 -9.82
CA LEU A 12 3.95 1.27 -10.82
C LEU A 12 4.35 -0.10 -10.23
N CYS A 13 5.09 -0.10 -9.12
CA CYS A 13 5.50 -1.30 -8.40
C CYS A 13 4.76 -1.49 -7.06
N CYS A 14 3.78 -0.64 -6.75
CA CYS A 14 3.05 -0.73 -5.49
C CYS A 14 1.92 -1.74 -5.65
N GLY A 15 2.02 -2.88 -4.98
CA GLY A 15 0.99 -3.92 -4.99
C GLY A 15 1.21 -4.99 -6.06
N PRO A 16 0.43 -6.09 -6.00
CA PRO A 16 -0.65 -6.38 -5.05
C PRO A 16 -0.13 -6.68 -3.62
N VAL A 17 -0.94 -6.45 -2.58
CA VAL A 17 -0.47 -6.49 -1.17
C VAL A 17 -1.33 -7.39 -0.32
N PRO A 18 -0.79 -8.43 0.35
CA PRO A 18 -1.56 -9.21 1.30
C PRO A 18 -1.88 -8.36 2.54
N ILE A 19 -3.10 -8.50 3.08
CA ILE A 19 -3.55 -7.72 4.24
C ILE A 19 -4.14 -8.60 5.33
N THR A 20 -4.02 -8.16 6.58
CA THR A 20 -4.65 -8.78 7.75
C THR A 20 -6.03 -8.17 8.01
N GLU A 21 -6.81 -8.81 8.87
CA GLU A 21 -8.14 -8.29 9.24
C GLU A 21 -8.05 -6.92 9.96
N ASN A 22 -7.04 -6.75 10.82
CA ASN A 22 -6.81 -5.49 11.52
C ASN A 22 -6.43 -4.37 10.53
N GLU A 23 -5.60 -4.68 9.53
CA GLU A 23 -5.24 -3.73 8.48
C GLU A 23 -6.44 -3.34 7.63
N LEU A 24 -7.30 -4.29 7.25
CA LEU A 24 -8.54 -3.99 6.54
C LEU A 24 -9.43 -3.03 7.34
N LYS A 25 -9.58 -3.27 8.65
CA LYS A 25 -10.31 -2.38 9.57
C LYS A 25 -9.69 -0.97 9.62
N ASN A 26 -8.36 -0.89 9.68
CA ASN A 26 -7.63 0.39 9.71
C ASN A 26 -7.75 1.17 8.40
N ILE A 27 -7.67 0.48 7.26
CA ILE A 27 -7.88 1.07 5.93
C ILE A 27 -9.31 1.61 5.83
N LYS A 28 -10.33 0.82 6.22
CA LYS A 28 -11.74 1.26 6.25
C LYS A 28 -11.92 2.53 7.09
N LYS A 29 -11.38 2.57 8.31
CA LYS A 29 -11.41 3.76 9.18
C LYS A 29 -10.73 4.96 8.52
N ARG A 30 -9.55 4.75 7.93
CA ARG A 30 -8.79 5.81 7.24
C ARG A 30 -9.51 6.36 6.01
N LEU A 31 -10.18 5.49 5.25
CA LEU A 31 -11.00 5.92 4.13
C LEU A 31 -12.18 6.73 4.63
N LYS A 32 -12.93 6.25 5.63
CA LYS A 32 -14.06 6.98 6.23
C LYS A 32 -13.69 8.41 6.67
N SER A 33 -12.51 8.62 7.27
CA SER A 33 -12.02 9.95 7.66
C SER A 33 -11.37 10.75 6.52
N MET A 34 -11.19 10.17 5.34
CA MET A 34 -10.64 10.86 4.17
C MET A 34 -11.67 11.85 3.59
N PRO A 35 -11.25 13.08 3.25
CA PRO A 35 -12.13 14.03 2.56
C PRO A 35 -12.72 13.42 1.28
N THR A 36 -14.02 13.59 1.07
CA THR A 36 -14.76 12.98 -0.04
C THR A 36 -14.12 13.29 -1.40
N LYS A 37 -13.71 14.55 -1.62
CA LYS A 37 -13.03 14.97 -2.84
C LYS A 37 -11.76 14.16 -3.10
N LEU A 38 -10.92 13.96 -2.09
CA LEU A 38 -9.70 13.16 -2.22
C LEU A 38 -10.00 11.69 -2.51
N ARG A 39 -11.04 11.12 -1.88
CA ARG A 39 -11.44 9.73 -2.12
C ARG A 39 -11.89 9.52 -3.58
N ILE A 40 -12.71 10.45 -4.10
CA ILE A 40 -13.16 10.43 -5.49
C ILE A 40 -11.98 10.60 -6.45
N GLU A 41 -11.08 11.55 -6.19
CA GLU A 41 -9.86 11.76 -6.99
C GLU A 41 -9.02 10.47 -7.07
N LEU A 42 -8.81 9.76 -5.95
CA LEU A 42 -8.05 8.51 -5.93
C LEU A 42 -8.74 7.36 -6.68
N LYS A 43 -10.06 7.24 -6.52
CA LYS A 43 -10.89 6.20 -7.14
C LYS A 43 -10.91 6.30 -8.67
N ASN A 44 -10.86 7.53 -9.20
CA ASN A 44 -10.97 7.79 -10.62
C ASN A 44 -9.63 7.77 -11.38
N GLN A 45 -8.50 7.49 -10.71
CA GLN A 45 -7.21 7.40 -11.40
C GLN A 45 -7.12 6.09 -12.22
N GLN A 46 -6.76 6.19 -13.50
CA GLN A 46 -6.51 5.02 -14.35
C GLN A 46 -5.21 4.32 -13.94
N ARG A 47 -5.28 3.01 -13.68
CA ARG A 47 -4.20 2.20 -13.14
C ARG A 47 -4.03 0.90 -13.92
N PHE A 48 -2.82 0.35 -13.88
CA PHE A 48 -2.59 -1.03 -14.33
C PHE A 48 -3.16 -2.02 -13.31
N VAL A 49 -3.69 -3.14 -13.81
CA VAL A 49 -4.19 -4.24 -12.98
C VAL A 49 -3.08 -4.75 -12.06
N GLY A 50 -3.41 -5.02 -10.80
CA GLY A 50 -2.45 -5.47 -9.78
C GLY A 50 -1.73 -4.33 -9.06
N THR A 51 -1.81 -3.07 -9.53
CA THR A 51 -1.26 -1.92 -8.80
C THR A 51 -2.21 -1.42 -7.70
N CYS A 52 -1.65 -0.79 -6.68
CA CYS A 52 -2.35 -0.36 -5.48
C CYS A 52 -3.43 0.67 -5.82
N ILE A 53 -4.67 0.35 -5.48
CA ILE A 53 -5.84 1.21 -5.70
C ILE A 53 -5.81 2.54 -4.90
N PHE A 54 -4.94 2.66 -3.89
CA PHE A 54 -4.85 3.82 -3.00
C PHE A 54 -3.61 4.70 -3.21
N TYR A 55 -2.71 4.34 -4.12
CA TYR A 55 -1.55 5.17 -4.40
C TYR A 55 -1.95 6.41 -5.22
N ASP A 56 -1.69 7.61 -4.75
CA ASP A 56 -1.97 8.83 -5.51
C ASP A 56 -0.88 9.01 -6.59
N MET A 57 -1.17 8.66 -7.84
CA MET A 57 -0.19 8.74 -8.94
C MET A 57 0.03 10.19 -9.40
N GLN A 58 -0.95 11.06 -9.18
CA GLN A 58 -0.85 12.48 -9.52
C GLN A 58 0.02 13.23 -8.52
N LYS A 59 -0.11 12.90 -7.23
CA LYS A 59 0.67 13.51 -6.14
C LYS A 59 1.85 12.64 -5.68
N ASP A 60 2.11 11.55 -6.39
CA ASP A 60 3.22 10.61 -6.18
C ASP A 60 3.40 10.17 -4.72
N ARG A 61 2.29 9.78 -4.07
CA ARG A 61 2.27 9.48 -2.63
C ARG A 61 1.23 8.42 -2.26
N CYS A 62 1.40 7.76 -1.12
CA CYS A 62 0.37 6.83 -0.62
C CYS A 62 -0.85 7.59 -0.06
N GLY A 63 -2.04 7.42 -0.65
CA GLY A 63 -3.28 8.06 -0.18
C GLY A 63 -3.73 7.60 1.22
N ILE A 64 -3.34 6.38 1.61
CA ILE A 64 -3.60 5.80 2.94
C ILE A 64 -2.33 5.68 3.79
N HIS A 65 -1.36 6.59 3.65
CA HIS A 65 -0.03 6.46 4.28
C HIS A 65 -0.06 6.03 5.77
N SER A 66 -0.98 6.58 6.57
CA SER A 66 -1.13 6.27 8.00
C SER A 66 -1.71 4.87 8.28
N ALA A 67 -2.46 4.30 7.34
CA ALA A 67 -3.06 2.97 7.43
C ALA A 67 -2.42 1.96 6.49
N ARG A 68 -1.16 2.20 6.07
CA ARG A 68 -0.42 1.27 5.21
C ARG A 68 -0.33 -0.12 5.87
N PRO A 69 -0.55 -1.21 5.10
CA PRO A 69 -0.20 -2.54 5.56
C PRO A 69 1.27 -2.63 5.99
N GLU A 70 1.58 -3.54 6.90
CA GLU A 70 2.92 -3.80 7.41
C GLU A 70 3.88 -4.13 6.28
N ILE A 71 3.49 -5.00 5.34
CA ILE A 71 4.28 -5.30 4.14
C ILE A 71 4.63 -4.02 3.35
N CYS A 72 3.70 -3.07 3.22
CA CYS A 72 3.98 -1.77 2.59
C CYS A 72 4.92 -0.87 3.39
N ARG A 73 4.99 -1.02 4.72
CA ARG A 73 5.95 -0.29 5.57
C ARG A 73 7.33 -0.92 5.50
N MET A 74 7.40 -2.22 5.28
CA MET A 74 8.63 -3.00 5.16
C MET A 74 9.27 -2.90 3.79
N PHE A 75 8.47 -2.72 2.73
CA PHE A 75 8.95 -2.61 1.36
C PHE A 75 10.12 -1.62 1.22
N GLY A 76 11.17 -2.04 0.53
CA GLY A 76 12.41 -1.29 0.31
C GLY A 76 13.44 -1.43 1.44
N TYR A 77 13.06 -1.87 2.64
CA TYR A 77 13.96 -1.97 3.79
C TYR A 77 14.30 -3.41 4.18
N TYR A 78 13.52 -4.38 3.72
CA TYR A 78 13.70 -5.81 4.02
C TYR A 78 14.20 -6.56 2.78
N GLN A 79 15.11 -7.51 2.98
CA GLN A 79 15.76 -8.30 1.92
C GLN A 79 14.79 -9.15 1.10
N GLU A 80 13.64 -9.48 1.67
CA GLU A 80 12.57 -10.22 1.02
C GLU A 80 11.61 -9.30 0.24
N LEU A 81 11.71 -7.98 0.46
CA LEU A 81 10.85 -6.94 -0.13
C LEU A 81 11.70 -5.82 -0.73
N VAL A 82 12.71 -6.19 -1.51
CA VAL A 82 13.70 -5.25 -2.08
C VAL A 82 13.05 -4.31 -3.10
N CYS A 83 13.39 -3.02 -3.01
CA CYS A 83 13.11 -2.08 -4.08
C CYS A 83 14.26 -2.10 -5.09
N PHE A 84 13.99 -2.48 -6.35
CA PHE A 84 15.02 -2.58 -7.39
C PHE A 84 15.71 -1.24 -7.72
N ARG A 85 15.07 -0.10 -7.44
CA ARG A 85 15.68 1.23 -7.65
C ARG A 85 16.73 1.58 -6.60
N ASN A 86 16.67 0.96 -5.44
CA ASN A 86 17.61 1.21 -4.37
C ASN A 86 17.78 -0.06 -3.51
N PRO A 87 18.40 -1.12 -4.06
CA PRO A 87 18.48 -2.40 -3.37
C PRO A 87 19.37 -2.34 -2.13
N VAL A 88 20.32 -1.40 -2.08
CA VAL A 88 21.31 -1.30 -0.99
C VAL A 88 20.71 -0.90 0.36
N VAL A 89 19.49 -0.35 0.38
CA VAL A 89 18.81 0.02 1.64
C VAL A 89 18.08 -1.15 2.29
N ALA A 90 17.94 -2.29 1.60
CA ALA A 90 17.28 -3.49 2.10
C ALA A 90 18.22 -4.29 3.02
N THR A 91 18.39 -3.83 4.25
CA THR A 91 19.33 -4.42 5.22
C THR A 91 18.65 -5.25 6.30
N LYS A 92 17.33 -5.21 6.41
CA LYS A 92 16.55 -5.96 7.41
C LYS A 92 16.12 -7.31 6.86
N THR A 93 15.85 -8.25 7.75
CA THR A 93 15.35 -9.60 7.41
C THR A 93 14.04 -9.83 8.14
N MET A 94 13.08 -10.49 7.47
CA MET A 94 11.78 -10.81 8.05
C MET A 94 11.92 -11.91 9.10
N LYS A 95 11.27 -11.74 10.25
CA LYS A 95 11.08 -12.84 11.20
C LYS A 95 9.76 -13.51 10.87
N THR A 96 9.81 -14.74 10.37
CA THR A 96 8.62 -15.48 9.89
C THR A 96 7.55 -15.70 10.96
N SER A 97 7.91 -15.62 12.24
CA SER A 97 7.02 -15.85 13.38
C SER A 97 6.08 -14.69 13.74
N THR A 98 6.12 -13.56 13.02
CA THR A 98 5.40 -12.34 13.42
C THR A 98 4.22 -11.95 12.52
N PHE A 99 3.95 -12.66 11.43
CA PHE A 99 2.86 -12.27 10.53
C PHE A 99 1.53 -12.84 10.99
N GLU A 100 0.59 -11.95 11.30
CA GLU A 100 -0.82 -12.30 11.40
C GLU A 100 -1.29 -12.98 10.10
N LYS A 101 -2.29 -13.85 10.22
CA LYS A 101 -2.88 -14.51 9.07
C LYS A 101 -3.47 -13.47 8.10
N HIS A 102 -2.98 -13.46 6.87
CA HIS A 102 -3.55 -12.66 5.80
C HIS A 102 -4.93 -13.20 5.39
N ILE A 103 -5.87 -12.30 5.13
CA ILE A 103 -7.26 -12.63 4.76
C ILE A 103 -7.56 -12.43 3.27
N GLY A 104 -6.60 -11.89 2.53
CA GLY A 104 -6.68 -11.69 1.10
C GLY A 104 -5.70 -10.63 0.62
N ILE A 105 -5.86 -10.23 -0.63
CA ILE A 105 -4.92 -9.37 -1.35
C ILE A 105 -5.62 -8.07 -1.76
N LEU A 106 -5.08 -6.95 -1.30
CA LEU A 106 -5.52 -5.62 -1.70
C LEU A 106 -5.22 -5.38 -3.18
N SER A 107 -6.20 -4.79 -3.90
CA SER A 107 -6.17 -4.56 -5.35
C SER A 107 -6.36 -5.81 -6.21
N ILE A 108 -6.75 -6.94 -5.58
CA ILE A 108 -7.23 -8.16 -6.25
C ILE A 108 -8.54 -8.59 -5.60
N ASP A 109 -8.50 -9.05 -4.35
CA ASP A 109 -9.66 -9.53 -3.58
C ASP A 109 -10.45 -8.36 -2.98
N TYR A 110 -9.75 -7.29 -2.59
CA TYR A 110 -10.33 -6.07 -2.03
C TYR A 110 -10.10 -4.87 -2.96
N MET A 111 -11.19 -4.38 -3.52
CA MET A 111 -11.29 -3.27 -4.45
C MET A 111 -12.10 -2.12 -3.84
N TRP A 112 -12.17 -0.95 -4.50
CA TRP A 112 -12.89 0.22 -3.99
C TRP A 112 -14.33 -0.08 -3.50
N LYS A 113 -15.04 -0.97 -4.21
CA LYS A 113 -16.41 -1.42 -3.85
C LYS A 113 -16.52 -2.03 -2.46
N ASP A 114 -15.42 -2.55 -1.90
CA ASP A 114 -15.38 -3.23 -0.60
C ASP A 114 -15.11 -2.25 0.55
N PHE A 115 -14.92 -0.97 0.23
CA PHE A 115 -14.65 0.13 1.16
C PHE A 115 -15.67 1.28 1.07
N ASP A 116 -16.61 1.19 0.13
CA ASP A 116 -17.74 2.13 -0.01
C ASP A 116 -18.78 1.93 1.10
#